data_AF-A0A7U9SXZ8-F1
#
_entry.id   AF-A0A7U9SXZ8-F1
#
_cell.length_a   1.000
_cell.length_b   1.000
_cell.length_c   1.000
_cell.angle_alpha   90.00
_cell.angle_beta   90.00
_cell.angle_gamma   90.00
#
_symmetry.space_group_name_H-M   'P 1'
#
loop_
_entity.id
_entity.type
_entity.pdbx_description
1 polymer ?
#
loop_
_entity_poly.entity_id
_entity_poly.type
_entity_poly.pdbx_seq_one_letter_code
_entity_poly.pdbx_strand_id
1 'polypeptide(L)'
;MSEDNAAETGAGTESRENGAIKIYERNDSMENKFIRVDEVAQELSVSKPYAYKLIKKLNNELREKGFITIAGRINRQYFYERLYGTGKGER
;
A
#
# COMPACT_ATOMS: atom_id res chain seq x y z
N MET A 1 -34.90 21.54 -23.33
CA MET A 1 -35.35 21.78 -21.94
C MET A 1 -34.29 21.13 -21.08
N SER A 2 -33.28 21.89 -20.66
CA SER A 2 -33.30 22.68 -19.41
C SER A 2 -33.27 21.71 -18.22
N GLU A 3 -32.32 21.66 -17.31
CA GLU A 3 -31.47 22.71 -16.71
C GLU A 3 -30.42 22.02 -15.78
N ASP A 4 -29.31 22.72 -15.54
CA ASP A 4 -28.50 22.75 -14.29
C ASP A 4 -27.79 21.45 -13.82
N ASN A 5 -26.46 21.31 -13.96
CA ASN A 5 -25.37 21.97 -13.22
C ASN A 5 -25.47 21.86 -11.69
N ALA A 6 -24.74 20.90 -11.12
CA ALA A 6 -24.12 21.05 -9.81
C ALA A 6 -22.89 20.14 -9.71
N ALA A 7 -21.71 20.76 -9.70
CA ALA A 7 -20.52 20.17 -9.11
C ALA A 7 -20.72 20.13 -7.58
N GLU A 8 -20.65 18.94 -6.97
CA GLU A 8 -20.40 18.79 -5.53
C GLU A 8 -19.27 17.76 -5.39
N THR A 9 -18.02 18.19 -5.34
CA THR A 9 -17.26 18.50 -4.11
C THR A 9 -17.31 17.36 -3.10
N GLY A 10 -16.15 16.74 -2.87
CA GLY A 10 -16.03 15.63 -1.94
C GLY A 10 -16.45 15.99 -0.51
N ALA A 11 -17.20 15.07 0.10
CA ALA A 11 -17.23 14.86 1.54
C ALA A 11 -17.74 13.44 1.76
N GLY A 12 -16.98 12.62 2.49
CA GLY A 12 -17.51 11.35 2.99
C GLY A 12 -18.79 11.65 3.78
N THR A 13 -19.86 10.92 3.49
CA THR A 13 -21.14 11.13 4.16
C THR A 13 -21.02 10.66 5.61
N GLU A 14 -20.92 11.63 6.53
CA GLU A 14 -21.08 11.39 7.97
C GLU A 14 -22.54 10.99 8.24
N SER A 15 -22.75 9.78 8.74
CA SER A 15 -24.00 9.44 9.45
C SER A 15 -23.63 9.10 10.88
N ARG A 16 -24.06 9.97 11.80
CA ARG A 16 -23.83 9.83 13.25
C ARG A 16 -24.86 8.86 13.82
N GLU A 17 -24.41 7.72 14.30
CA GLU A 17 -25.13 6.98 15.34
C GLU A 17 -24.14 6.31 16.29
N ASN A 18 -24.28 6.64 17.57
CA ASN A 18 -23.77 5.90 18.73
C ASN A 18 -22.24 5.76 18.89
N GLY A 19 -21.52 6.88 18.93
CA GLY A 19 -20.27 7.06 19.73
C GLY A 19 -19.05 6.17 19.42
N ALA A 20 -19.18 5.18 18.55
CA ALA A 20 -18.12 4.31 18.09
C ALA A 20 -17.90 4.60 16.61
N ILE A 21 -16.66 4.94 16.26
CA ILE A 21 -16.24 5.03 14.86
C ILE A 21 -16.40 3.62 14.28
N LYS A 22 -17.48 3.39 13.50
CA LYS A 22 -17.54 2.27 12.57
C LYS A 22 -16.50 2.56 11.51
N ILE A 23 -15.30 1.99 11.66
CA ILE A 23 -14.39 1.87 10.54
C ILE A 23 -15.11 1.00 9.52
N TYR A 24 -15.64 1.60 8.47
CA TYR A 24 -16.20 0.86 7.34
C TYR A 24 -15.15 -0.17 6.92
N GLU A 25 -15.55 -1.44 6.88
CA GLU A 25 -14.75 -2.50 6.28
C GLU A 25 -14.33 -2.00 4.91
N ARG A 26 -13.01 -1.79 4.74
CA ARG A 26 -12.50 -1.44 3.42
C ARG A 26 -12.87 -2.59 2.51
N ASN A 27 -13.65 -2.31 1.47
CA ASN A 27 -13.78 -3.20 0.34
C ASN A 27 -12.37 -3.49 -0.18
N ASP A 28 -11.84 -4.68 0.14
CA ASP A 28 -10.53 -5.20 -0.28
C ASP A 28 -10.41 -5.42 -1.79
N SER A 29 -11.41 -4.96 -2.58
CA SER A 29 -11.39 -4.98 -4.05
C SER A 29 -10.44 -3.94 -4.68
N MET A 30 -9.73 -3.15 -3.87
CA MET A 30 -8.55 -2.41 -4.29
C MET A 30 -7.33 -2.99 -3.59
N GLU A 31 -6.54 -3.75 -4.34
CA GLU A 31 -5.31 -4.37 -3.85
C GLU A 31 -4.40 -3.30 -3.21
N ASN A 32 -4.07 -3.51 -1.94
CA ASN A 32 -3.24 -2.57 -1.20
C ASN A 32 -1.87 -2.47 -1.89
N LYS A 33 -1.56 -1.28 -2.41
CA LYS A 33 -0.29 -0.95 -3.11
C LYS A 33 0.94 -1.14 -2.23
N PHE A 34 0.78 -1.32 -0.93
CA PHE A 34 1.85 -1.60 0.02
C PHE A 34 1.71 -2.98 0.64
N ILE A 35 2.81 -3.73 0.64
CA ILE A 35 2.96 -5.00 1.35
C ILE A 35 3.51 -4.73 2.77
N ARG A 36 2.92 -5.39 3.76
CA ARG A 36 3.32 -5.29 5.17
C ARG A 36 4.40 -6.31 5.52
N VAL A 37 5.07 -6.10 6.65
CA VAL A 37 6.09 -7.03 7.17
C VAL A 37 5.59 -8.47 7.33
N ASP A 38 4.35 -8.66 7.75
CA ASP A 38 3.78 -9.99 7.95
C ASP A 38 3.58 -10.72 6.61
N GLU A 39 3.09 -10.01 5.60
CA GLU A 39 2.94 -10.52 4.24
C GLU A 39 4.31 -10.87 3.63
N VAL A 40 5.32 -10.00 3.80
CA VAL A 40 6.70 -10.29 3.33
C VAL A 40 7.30 -11.51 4.02
N ALA A 41 7.05 -11.67 5.33
CA ALA A 41 7.53 -12.82 6.08
C ALA A 41 6.91 -14.13 5.59
N GLN A 42 5.61 -14.10 5.30
CA GLN A 42 4.88 -15.25 4.74
C GLN A 42 5.36 -15.56 3.32
N GLU A 43 5.40 -14.56 2.43
CA GLU A 43 5.82 -14.70 1.03
C GLU A 43 7.20 -15.34 0.89
N LEU A 44 8.16 -14.87 1.70
CA LEU A 44 9.54 -15.35 1.64
C LEU A 44 9.83 -16.54 2.59
N SER A 45 8.84 -16.98 3.37
CA SER A 45 9.00 -18.01 4.40
C SER A 45 10.16 -17.70 5.38
N VAL A 46 10.26 -16.44 5.82
CA VAL A 46 11.31 -15.96 6.74
C VAL A 46 10.72 -15.46 8.05
N SER A 47 11.57 -15.32 9.07
CA SER A 47 11.14 -14.73 10.34
C SER A 47 10.72 -13.25 10.18
N LYS A 48 9.73 -12.82 10.97
CA LYS A 48 9.26 -11.41 11.01
C LYS A 48 10.38 -10.39 11.26
N PRO A 49 11.36 -10.62 12.17
CA PRO A 49 12.49 -9.72 12.33
C PRO A 49 13.36 -9.60 11.07
N TYR A 50 13.51 -10.69 10.32
CA TYR A 50 14.26 -10.68 9.07
C TYR A 50 13.52 -9.94 7.96
N ALA A 51 12.21 -10.16 7.81
CA ALA A 51 11.36 -9.39 6.90
C ALA A 51 11.42 -7.87 7.20
N TYR A 52 11.44 -7.47 8.47
CA TYR A 52 11.60 -6.07 8.85
C TYR A 52 12.95 -5.48 8.43
N LYS A 53 14.05 -6.23 8.62
CA LYS A 53 15.39 -5.84 8.14
C LYS A 53 15.42 -5.66 6.62
N LEU A 54 14.77 -6.57 5.89
CA LEU A 54 14.67 -6.50 4.43
C LEU A 54 13.89 -5.26 3.97
N ILE A 55 12.69 -5.04 4.51
CA ILE A 55 11.88 -3.84 4.21
C ILE A 55 12.67 -2.57 4.51
N LYS A 56 13.38 -2.52 5.65
CA LYS A 56 14.23 -1.37 6.00
C LYS A 56 15.31 -1.11 4.94
N LYS A 57 16.00 -2.15 4.47
CA LYS A 57 17.00 -2.03 3.41
C LYS A 57 16.40 -1.47 2.13
N LEU A 58 15.28 -2.04 1.67
CA LEU A 58 14.62 -1.61 0.44
C LEU A 58 14.07 -0.17 0.54
N ASN A 59 13.55 0.20 1.71
CA ASN A 59 13.13 1.59 1.96
C ASN A 59 14.31 2.57 2.02
N ASN A 60 15.53 2.13 2.36
CA ASN A 60 16.71 2.98 2.23
C ASN A 60 17.03 3.23 0.76
N GLU A 61 17.03 2.18 -0.08
CA GLU A 61 17.26 2.33 -1.52
C GLU A 61 16.23 3.27 -2.17
N LEU A 62 14.96 3.18 -1.76
CA LEU A 62 13.91 4.07 -2.23
C LEU A 62 14.12 5.51 -1.78
N ARG A 63 14.57 5.73 -0.54
CA ARG A 63 14.90 7.09 -0.05
C ARG A 63 16.06 7.71 -0.79
N GLU A 64 17.10 6.92 -1.11
CA GLU A 64 18.24 7.36 -1.92
C GLU A 64 17.81 7.77 -3.34
N LYS A 65 16.75 7.15 -3.89
CA LYS A 65 16.13 7.51 -5.16
C LYS A 65 15.15 8.70 -5.06
N GLY A 66 14.98 9.30 -3.88
CA GLY A 66 14.09 10.44 -3.65
C GLY A 66 12.63 10.08 -3.35
N PHE A 67 12.31 8.81 -3.11
CA PHE A 67 10.96 8.39 -2.71
C PHE A 67 10.73 8.53 -1.20
N ILE A 68 9.48 8.82 -0.84
CA ILE A 68 9.01 8.75 0.55
C ILE A 68 8.72 7.29 0.89
N THR A 69 9.14 6.84 2.07
CA THR A 69 8.95 5.47 2.55
C THR A 69 8.32 5.42 3.93
N ILE A 70 7.72 4.28 4.27
CA ILE A 70 7.02 4.05 5.54
C ILE A 70 7.65 2.86 6.24
N ALA A 71 8.03 3.02 7.51
CA ALA A 71 8.60 1.91 8.28
C ALA A 71 7.63 0.71 8.36
N GLY A 72 8.15 -0.51 8.17
CA GLY A 72 7.37 -1.75 8.21
C GLY A 72 6.44 -2.00 7.02
N ARG A 73 6.46 -1.12 5.99
CA ARG A 73 5.73 -1.27 4.73
C ARG A 73 6.63 -0.97 3.55
N ILE A 74 6.31 -1.55 2.41
CA ILE A 74 7.01 -1.25 1.15
C ILE A 74 6.04 -1.31 -0.02
N ASN A 75 6.29 -0.51 -1.05
CA ASN A 75 5.51 -0.58 -2.29
C ASN A 75 5.62 -2.00 -2.89
N ARG A 76 4.46 -2.63 -3.12
CA ARG A 76 4.35 -4.03 -3.58
C ARG A 76 5.05 -4.23 -4.93
N GLN A 77 4.87 -3.29 -5.85
CA GLN A 77 5.51 -3.33 -7.17
C GLN A 77 7.04 -3.31 -7.04
N TYR A 78 7.60 -2.37 -6.26
CA TYR A 78 9.04 -2.29 -6.04
C TYR A 78 9.60 -3.54 -5.36
N PHE A 79 8.87 -4.13 -4.42
CA PHE A 79 9.28 -5.37 -3.76
C PHE A 79 9.44 -6.52 -4.77
N TYR A 80 8.43 -6.74 -5.63
CA TYR A 80 8.49 -7.80 -6.63
C TYR A 80 9.53 -7.51 -7.72
N GLU A 81 9.61 -6.28 -8.23
CA GLU A 81 10.63 -5.86 -9.18
C GLU A 81 12.05 -6.08 -8.64
N ARG A 82 12.28 -5.78 -7.37
CA ARG A 82 13.61 -5.85 -6.77
C ARG A 82 14.05 -7.28 -6.45
N LEU A 83 13.11 -8.17 -6.08
CA LEU A 83 13.42 -9.55 -5.70
C LEU A 83 13.38 -10.53 -6.85
N TYR A 84 12.35 -10.45 -7.69
CA TYR A 84 12.14 -11.40 -8.76
C TYR A 84 12.55 -10.85 -10.12
N GLY A 85 12.92 -9.56 -10.17
CA GLY A 85 13.38 -8.91 -11.40
C GLY A 85 12.40 -9.17 -12.52
N THR A 86 11.23 -8.50 -12.51
CA THR A 86 10.21 -8.63 -13.56
C THR A 86 10.90 -8.86 -14.90
N GLY A 87 10.78 -10.09 -15.41
CA GLY A 87 11.64 -10.63 -16.46
C GLY A 87 11.58 -9.82 -17.75
N LYS A 88 12.34 -8.73 -17.83
CA LYS A 88 12.98 -8.33 -19.08
C LYS A 88 14.22 -9.19 -19.20
N GLY A 89 13.99 -10.48 -19.39
CA GLY A 89 14.86 -11.23 -20.28
C GLY A 89 15.00 -10.41 -21.55
N GLU A 90 16.22 -10.35 -22.04
CA GLU A 90 16.57 -9.75 -23.30
C GLU A 90 15.67 -10.29 -24.43
N ARG A 91 15.62 -9.53 -25.52
CA ARG A 91 14.85 -9.82 -26.74
C ARG A 91 14.98 -11.26 -27.23
#